data_AF-A0A117MQ89-F1
#
_entry.id   AF-A0A117MQ89-F1
#
_cell.length_a   1.000
_cell.length_b   1.000
_cell.length_c   1.000
_cell.angle_alpha   90.00
_cell.angle_beta   90.00
_cell.angle_gamma   90.00
#
_symmetry.space_group_name_H-M   'P 1'
#
loop_
_entity.id
_entity.type
_entity.pdbx_description
1 polymer ?
#
loop_
_entity_poly.entity_id
_entity_poly.type
_entity_poly.pdbx_seq_one_letter_code
_entity_poly.pdbx_strand_id
1 'polypeptide(L)'
;MAAAADRRAIEQAWLASLVTRDQSRRSVWPRLTFLRHLPQHGFAPSQHFHPTNCGVCGMRESEDAVTSEGLASDAFWFRTMNIPWASAAVERFDGADDDHDVHRGRAVLDDIVDAIRSLPESAQLTELNAALIGKLKSNKLERTVLLEALGYAGALPADGYPSYATEFVSYDDANMRMPSQFYKKEWAYPVRFWTGVDGVDSARLPTGE
;
A
#
# COMPACT_ATOMS: atom_id res chain seq x y z
N MET A 1 16.18 10.20 -2.85
CA MET A 1 15.01 10.84 -2.20
C MET A 1 14.42 9.93 -1.12
N ALA A 2 13.93 8.73 -1.44
CA ALA A 2 13.50 7.74 -0.43
C ALA A 2 14.57 7.34 0.62
N ALA A 3 15.85 7.45 0.28
CA ALA A 3 16.98 7.09 1.15
C ALA A 3 17.18 8.04 2.35
N ALA A 4 16.68 9.28 2.30
CA ALA A 4 16.82 10.26 3.38
C ALA A 4 15.57 10.35 4.27
N ALA A 5 14.50 9.63 3.94
CA ALA A 5 13.27 9.63 4.73
C ALA A 5 13.49 8.90 6.06
N ASP A 6 13.02 9.48 7.17
CA ASP A 6 13.03 8.83 8.46
C ASP A 6 12.03 7.66 8.46
N ARG A 7 12.55 6.48 8.14
CA ARG A 7 11.77 5.24 8.08
C ARG A 7 11.05 4.98 9.39
N ARG A 8 11.72 5.19 10.52
CA ARG A 8 11.18 4.89 11.84
C ARG A 8 9.99 5.79 12.13
N ALA A 9 10.15 7.10 11.91
CA ALA A 9 9.06 8.05 12.09
C ALA A 9 7.85 7.75 11.18
N ILE A 10 8.09 7.36 9.92
CA ILE A 10 7.02 6.99 8.97
C ILE A 10 6.28 5.71 9.42
N GLU A 11 7.00 4.71 9.92
CA GLU A 11 6.39 3.50 10.45
C GLU A 11 5.59 3.77 11.74
N GLN A 12 6.11 4.62 12.64
CA GLN A 12 5.39 5.07 13.83
C GLN A 12 4.10 5.82 13.45
N ALA A 13 4.17 6.71 12.47
CA ALA A 13 3.01 7.42 11.95
C ALA A 13 1.96 6.50 11.34
N TRP A 14 2.41 5.47 10.64
CA TRP A 14 1.53 4.46 10.12
C TRP A 14 0.80 3.71 11.24
N LEU A 15 1.51 3.34 12.32
CA LEU A 15 0.92 2.65 13.47
C LEU A 15 -0.10 3.55 14.18
N ALA A 16 0.28 4.78 14.54
CA ALA A 16 -0.61 5.74 15.16
C ALA A 16 -1.86 5.99 14.30
N SER A 17 -1.72 5.99 12.97
CA SER A 17 -2.85 6.15 12.04
C SER A 17 -3.94 5.10 12.21
N LEU A 18 -3.64 3.90 12.71
CA LEU A 18 -4.62 2.82 12.89
C LEU A 18 -5.66 3.18 13.96
N VAL A 19 -5.30 4.02 14.94
CA VAL A 19 -6.20 4.48 16.00
C VAL A 19 -6.73 5.90 15.75
N THR A 20 -5.92 6.80 15.18
CA THR A 20 -6.34 8.19 14.90
C THR A 20 -7.20 8.31 13.65
N ARG A 21 -7.14 7.31 12.76
CA ARG A 21 -7.76 7.28 11.42
C ARG A 21 -7.20 8.36 10.46
N ASP A 22 -5.98 8.83 10.72
CA ASP A 22 -5.28 9.77 9.83
C ASP A 22 -4.77 9.05 8.57
N GLN A 23 -5.53 9.13 7.48
CA GLN A 23 -5.18 8.49 6.21
C GLN A 23 -3.95 9.12 5.55
N SER A 24 -3.70 10.41 5.78
CA SER A 24 -2.53 11.11 5.25
C SER A 24 -1.26 10.49 5.79
N ARG A 25 -1.19 10.29 7.12
CA ARG A 25 -0.08 9.58 7.78
C ARG A 25 0.01 8.12 7.34
N ARG A 26 -1.12 7.41 7.29
CA ARG A 26 -1.17 6.00 6.84
C ARG A 26 -0.62 5.80 5.42
N SER A 27 -0.77 6.80 4.55
CA SER A 27 -0.40 6.66 3.14
C SER A 27 1.09 6.70 2.87
N VAL A 28 1.90 7.23 3.79
CA VAL A 28 3.32 7.51 3.54
C VAL A 28 4.16 6.23 3.48
N TRP A 29 3.96 5.30 4.41
CA TRP A 29 4.73 4.05 4.47
C TRP A 29 4.71 3.21 3.17
N PRO A 30 3.55 2.86 2.59
CA PRO A 30 3.54 2.07 1.36
C PRO A 30 4.09 2.83 0.15
N ARG A 31 3.94 4.17 0.11
CA ARG A 31 4.57 5.02 -0.90
C ARG A 31 6.10 5.00 -0.78
N LEU A 32 6.63 5.07 0.43
CA LEU A 32 8.07 4.91 0.68
C LEU A 32 8.57 3.54 0.20
N THR A 33 7.84 2.46 0.48
CA THR A 33 8.21 1.11 0.04
C THR A 33 8.25 1.02 -1.48
N PHE A 34 7.23 1.53 -2.18
CA PHE A 34 7.20 1.58 -3.65
C PHE A 34 8.36 2.39 -4.23
N LEU A 35 8.60 3.61 -3.71
CA LEU A 35 9.65 4.50 -4.22
C LEU A 35 11.07 3.97 -4.02
N ARG A 36 11.30 3.07 -3.06
CA ARG A 36 12.63 2.47 -2.83
C ARG A 36 13.09 1.54 -3.94
N HIS A 37 12.16 0.89 -4.63
CA HIS A 37 12.47 -0.04 -5.71
C HIS A 37 12.22 0.56 -7.10
N LEU A 38 11.53 1.71 -7.18
CA LEU A 38 11.28 2.41 -8.44
C LEU A 38 12.60 2.75 -9.18
N PRO A 39 12.83 2.20 -10.40
CA PRO A 39 13.99 2.56 -11.19
C PRO A 39 13.87 3.98 -11.74
N GLN A 40 15.02 4.65 -11.88
CA GLN A 40 15.08 5.87 -12.69
C GLN A 40 14.73 5.53 -14.14
N HIS A 41 13.76 6.24 -14.71
CA HIS A 41 13.33 6.05 -16.09
C HIS A 41 12.77 7.36 -16.66
N GLY A 42 12.82 7.50 -17.99
CA GLY A 42 12.05 8.51 -18.72
C GLY A 42 10.65 7.98 -19.06
N PHE A 43 9.79 8.82 -19.61
CA PHE A 43 8.49 8.36 -20.12
C PHE A 43 8.71 7.30 -21.21
N ALA A 44 8.09 6.15 -21.04
CA ALA A 44 8.10 5.05 -21.99
C ALA A 44 6.65 4.62 -22.24
N PRO A 45 6.05 4.88 -23.40
CA PRO A 45 4.65 4.55 -23.68
C PRO A 45 4.33 3.10 -23.35
N SER A 46 3.16 2.87 -22.74
CA SER A 46 2.63 1.53 -22.47
C SER A 46 2.45 0.76 -23.78
N GLN A 47 2.84 -0.52 -23.76
CA GLN A 47 2.68 -1.43 -24.90
C GLN A 47 1.36 -2.21 -24.84
N HIS A 48 0.70 -2.20 -23.68
CA HIS A 48 -0.49 -3.02 -23.40
C HIS A 48 -1.73 -2.20 -23.05
N PHE A 49 -1.55 -0.96 -22.63
CA PHE A 49 -2.60 -0.02 -22.26
C PHE A 49 -2.53 1.23 -23.13
N HIS A 50 -3.23 2.31 -22.73
CA HIS A 50 -3.25 3.54 -23.53
C HIS A 50 -1.83 4.14 -23.64
N PRO A 51 -1.37 4.53 -24.84
CA PRO A 51 0.01 4.96 -25.07
C PRO A 51 0.40 6.27 -24.35
N THR A 52 -0.59 7.03 -23.86
CA THR A 52 -0.33 8.21 -23.02
C THR A 52 0.12 7.84 -21.60
N ASN A 53 -0.04 6.58 -21.17
CA ASN A 53 0.46 6.09 -19.90
C ASN A 53 1.85 5.49 -20.08
N CYS A 54 2.71 5.62 -19.09
CA CYS A 54 4.03 5.02 -19.06
C CYS A 54 3.91 3.52 -18.74
N GLY A 55 4.52 2.64 -19.53
CA GLY A 55 4.53 1.21 -19.27
C GLY A 55 5.35 0.82 -18.03
N VAL A 56 6.26 1.68 -17.58
CA VAL A 56 7.06 1.44 -16.37
C VAL A 56 6.28 1.77 -15.11
N CYS A 57 5.64 2.94 -15.03
CA CYS A 57 5.03 3.45 -13.80
C CYS A 57 3.55 3.80 -13.88
N GLY A 58 2.93 3.71 -15.06
CA GLY A 58 1.51 4.00 -15.29
C GLY A 58 1.16 5.48 -15.41
N MET A 59 2.13 6.36 -15.17
CA MET A 59 1.98 7.82 -15.18
C MET A 59 1.71 8.35 -16.58
N ARG A 60 0.89 9.40 -16.69
CA ARG A 60 0.67 10.06 -17.98
C ARG A 60 1.87 10.90 -18.39
N GLU A 61 2.09 11.05 -19.71
CA GLU A 61 3.14 11.92 -20.26
C GLU A 61 3.01 13.37 -19.78
N SER A 62 1.76 13.86 -19.71
CA SER A 62 1.41 15.14 -19.11
C SER A 62 0.61 14.89 -17.83
N GLU A 63 1.13 15.34 -16.70
CA GLU A 63 0.43 15.27 -15.42
C GLU A 63 0.37 16.63 -14.72
N ASP A 64 -0.67 16.80 -13.90
CA ASP A 64 -0.89 18.02 -13.13
C ASP A 64 0.15 18.17 -12.02
N ALA A 65 0.46 19.43 -11.68
CA ALA A 65 1.33 19.73 -10.56
C ALA A 65 0.70 19.28 -9.22
N VAL A 66 1.53 18.72 -8.33
CA VAL A 66 1.10 18.30 -6.99
C VAL A 66 0.82 19.51 -6.10
N THR A 67 -0.44 19.69 -5.72
CA THR A 67 -0.88 20.71 -4.76
C THR A 67 -1.02 20.13 -3.34
N SER A 68 -0.99 20.99 -2.32
CA SER A 68 -1.19 20.54 -0.93
C SER A 68 -2.62 20.05 -0.70
N GLU A 69 -3.61 20.72 -1.28
CA GLU A 69 -5.02 20.33 -1.22
C GLU A 69 -5.25 18.98 -1.91
N GLY A 70 -4.61 18.77 -3.06
CA GLY A 70 -4.69 17.50 -3.76
C GLY A 70 -4.03 16.37 -2.96
N LEU A 71 -2.99 16.65 -2.17
CA LEU A 71 -2.26 15.61 -1.43
C LEU A 71 -3.12 15.10 -0.27
N ALA A 72 -3.82 16.02 0.40
CA ALA A 72 -4.81 15.68 1.43
C ALA A 72 -6.01 14.91 0.84
N SER A 73 -6.44 15.25 -0.38
CA SER A 73 -7.52 14.51 -1.07
C SER A 73 -7.07 13.12 -1.53
N ASP A 74 -5.85 12.99 -2.06
CA ASP A 74 -5.27 11.74 -2.57
C ASP A 74 -4.96 10.73 -1.45
N ALA A 75 -4.66 11.21 -0.24
CA ALA A 75 -4.42 10.37 0.93
C ALA A 75 -5.53 9.36 1.22
N PHE A 76 -6.79 9.67 0.85
CA PHE A 76 -7.89 8.72 0.97
C PHE A 76 -7.91 7.66 -0.14
N TRP A 77 -7.48 8.03 -1.35
CA TRP A 77 -7.54 7.19 -2.54
C TRP A 77 -6.32 6.30 -2.72
N PHE A 78 -5.21 6.58 -2.03
CA PHE A 78 -3.98 5.79 -2.09
C PHE A 78 -3.59 5.46 -3.53
N ARG A 79 -3.41 6.49 -4.37
CA ARG A 79 -2.68 6.33 -5.65
C ARG A 79 -1.21 6.07 -5.36
N THR A 80 -0.93 4.95 -4.72
CA THR A 80 0.34 4.52 -4.14
C THR A 80 1.45 4.51 -5.18
N MET A 81 1.07 4.24 -6.43
CA MET A 81 1.97 4.20 -7.58
C MET A 81 2.00 5.49 -8.39
N ASN A 82 1.31 6.56 -7.96
CA ASN A 82 1.47 7.85 -8.61
C ASN A 82 2.72 8.56 -8.07
N ILE A 83 3.76 8.60 -8.89
CA ILE A 83 5.12 8.97 -8.47
C ILE A 83 5.21 10.38 -7.88
N PRO A 84 4.70 11.45 -8.54
CA PRO A 84 4.66 12.80 -7.97
C PRO A 84 3.97 12.86 -6.60
N TRP A 85 2.78 12.27 -6.44
CA TRP A 85 2.07 12.28 -5.16
C TRP A 85 2.80 11.46 -4.10
N ALA A 86 3.34 10.31 -4.48
CA ALA A 86 4.13 9.46 -3.59
C ALA A 86 5.38 10.19 -3.09
N SER A 87 6.10 10.84 -3.99
CA SER A 87 7.32 11.59 -3.68
C SER A 87 7.00 12.77 -2.77
N ALA A 88 5.99 13.57 -3.13
CA ALA A 88 5.57 14.71 -2.32
C ALA A 88 5.11 14.30 -0.91
N ALA A 89 4.40 13.17 -0.77
CA ALA A 89 3.98 12.66 0.54
C ALA A 89 5.17 12.30 1.44
N VAL A 90 6.19 11.66 0.88
CA VAL A 90 7.40 11.28 1.61
C VAL A 90 8.27 12.50 1.92
N GLU A 91 8.40 13.44 0.98
CA GLU A 91 9.20 14.66 1.15
C GLU A 91 8.60 15.66 2.14
N ARG A 92 7.26 15.76 2.18
CA ARG A 92 6.53 16.66 3.07
C ARG A 92 6.14 15.98 4.39
N PHE A 93 6.56 14.73 4.60
CA PHE A 93 6.30 14.06 5.86
C PHE A 93 7.06 14.78 6.97
N ASP A 94 6.31 15.24 7.98
CA ASP A 94 6.86 15.88 9.16
C ASP A 94 6.26 15.22 10.40
N GLY A 95 7.12 15.05 11.40
CA GLY A 95 6.71 14.78 12.77
C GLY A 95 7.05 13.39 13.30
N ALA A 96 7.19 13.38 14.62
CA ALA A 96 6.96 12.22 15.45
C ALA A 96 5.47 12.12 15.77
N ASP A 97 4.98 10.91 15.98
CA ASP A 97 3.65 10.69 16.53
C ASP A 97 3.71 10.55 18.05
N ASP A 98 2.55 10.64 18.68
CA ASP A 98 2.40 10.39 20.11
C ASP A 98 2.69 8.91 20.42
N ASP A 99 3.67 8.64 21.29
CA ASP A 99 4.11 7.28 21.66
C ASP A 99 2.95 6.40 22.15
N HIS A 100 1.96 6.99 22.81
CA HIS A 100 0.79 6.26 23.29
C HIS A 100 -0.13 5.84 22.14
N ASP A 101 -0.36 6.69 21.14
CA ASP A 101 -1.08 6.30 19.93
C ASP A 101 -0.30 5.30 19.06
N VAL A 102 1.03 5.39 19.00
CA VAL A 102 1.88 4.37 18.33
C VAL A 102 1.71 3.01 19.00
N HIS A 103 1.76 2.95 20.34
CA HIS A 103 1.60 1.70 21.09
C HIS A 103 0.19 1.10 20.93
N ARG A 104 -0.86 1.94 20.95
CA ARG A 104 -2.23 1.47 20.68
C ARG A 104 -2.40 1.02 19.23
N GLY A 105 -1.75 1.71 18.30
CA GLY A 105 -1.68 1.32 16.89
C GLY A 105 -1.05 -0.05 16.68
N ARG A 106 0.03 -0.37 17.40
CA ARG A 106 0.64 -1.70 17.44
C ARG A 106 -0.37 -2.77 17.83
N ALA A 107 -1.08 -2.58 18.93
CA ALA A 107 -2.09 -3.54 19.38
C ALA A 107 -3.19 -3.76 18.33
N VAL A 108 -3.63 -2.71 17.62
CA VAL A 108 -4.56 -2.83 16.50
C VAL A 108 -3.95 -3.63 15.34
N LEU A 109 -2.67 -3.43 15.03
CA LEU A 109 -2.00 -4.21 13.99
C LEU A 109 -1.94 -5.70 14.37
N ASP A 110 -1.59 -6.00 15.61
CA ASP A 110 -1.51 -7.39 16.10
C ASP A 110 -2.89 -8.07 16.03
N ASP A 111 -3.95 -7.37 16.42
CA ASP A 111 -5.35 -7.84 16.29
C ASP A 111 -5.76 -8.11 14.83
N ILE A 112 -5.28 -7.29 13.88
CA ILE A 112 -5.50 -7.49 12.45
C ILE A 112 -4.74 -8.72 11.96
N VAL A 113 -3.47 -8.85 12.34
CA VAL A 113 -2.62 -9.99 11.97
C VAL A 113 -3.22 -11.30 12.46
N ASP A 114 -3.67 -11.36 13.70
CA ASP A 114 -4.29 -12.55 14.28
C ASP A 114 -5.62 -12.90 13.61
N ALA A 115 -6.42 -11.89 13.22
CA ALA A 115 -7.64 -12.11 12.47
C ALA A 115 -7.36 -12.70 11.08
N ILE A 116 -6.31 -12.23 10.38
CA ILE A 116 -5.90 -12.77 9.08
C ILE A 116 -5.40 -14.21 9.23
N ARG A 117 -4.57 -14.50 10.24
CA ARG A 117 -4.08 -15.86 10.54
C ARG A 117 -5.17 -16.85 10.88
N SER A 118 -6.30 -16.36 11.41
CA SER A 118 -7.44 -17.19 11.76
C SER A 118 -8.33 -17.56 10.56
N LEU A 119 -8.06 -17.00 9.38
CA LEU A 119 -8.78 -17.34 8.17
C LEU A 119 -8.44 -18.76 7.69
N PRO A 120 -9.41 -19.50 7.11
CA PRO A 120 -9.12 -20.78 6.49
C PRO A 120 -8.23 -20.58 5.25
N GLU A 121 -7.46 -21.61 4.88
CA GLU A 121 -6.63 -21.62 3.67
C GLU A 121 -7.43 -21.27 2.39
N SER A 122 -8.71 -21.62 2.34
CA SER A 122 -9.60 -21.31 1.21
C SER A 122 -10.05 -19.85 1.13
N ALA A 123 -9.76 -19.02 2.15
CA ALA A 123 -10.25 -17.66 2.24
C ALA A 123 -9.81 -16.80 1.03
N GLN A 124 -10.71 -15.92 0.60
CA GLN A 124 -10.52 -14.99 -0.50
C GLN A 124 -10.57 -13.54 -0.02
N LEU A 125 -10.31 -12.59 -0.93
CA LEU A 125 -10.19 -11.15 -0.62
C LEU A 125 -11.41 -10.55 0.10
N THR A 126 -12.61 -11.08 -0.16
CA THR A 126 -13.83 -10.65 0.55
C THR A 126 -13.77 -11.03 2.03
N GLU A 127 -13.35 -12.26 2.35
CA GLU A 127 -13.18 -12.74 3.72
C GLU A 127 -12.01 -12.05 4.40
N LEU A 128 -10.91 -11.80 3.67
CA LEU A 128 -9.78 -10.99 4.14
C LEU A 128 -10.24 -9.58 4.56
N ASN A 129 -11.01 -8.89 3.71
CA ASN A 129 -11.56 -7.57 4.06
C ASN A 129 -12.51 -7.64 5.26
N ALA A 130 -13.32 -8.71 5.35
CA ALA A 130 -14.27 -8.90 6.43
C ALA A 130 -13.59 -9.19 7.77
N ALA A 131 -12.43 -9.85 7.78
CA ALA A 131 -11.65 -10.16 8.99
C ALA A 131 -11.25 -8.90 9.78
N LEU A 132 -11.13 -7.76 9.10
CA LEU A 132 -10.78 -6.47 9.70
C LEU A 132 -11.99 -5.72 10.28
N ILE A 133 -13.23 -6.22 10.11
CA ILE A 133 -14.43 -5.59 10.67
C ILE A 133 -14.35 -5.60 12.20
N GLY A 134 -14.50 -4.41 12.80
CA GLY A 134 -14.45 -4.24 14.26
C GLY A 134 -13.03 -4.18 14.84
N LYS A 135 -11.98 -4.46 14.06
CA LYS A 135 -10.58 -4.35 14.50
C LYS A 135 -10.07 -2.91 14.49
N LEU A 136 -10.55 -2.13 13.53
CA LEU A 136 -10.28 -0.70 13.43
C LEU A 136 -11.52 0.04 12.90
N LYS A 137 -11.65 1.30 13.29
CA LYS A 137 -12.72 2.18 12.77
C LYS A 137 -12.49 2.44 11.28
N SER A 138 -13.26 1.75 10.44
CA SER A 138 -13.08 1.77 8.99
C SER A 138 -14.36 1.44 8.23
N ASN A 139 -14.48 1.98 7.01
CA ASN A 139 -15.41 1.48 6.00
C ASN A 139 -14.75 0.41 5.10
N LYS A 140 -15.52 -0.19 4.19
CA LYS A 140 -15.01 -1.25 3.28
C LYS A 140 -13.80 -0.80 2.47
N LEU A 141 -13.85 0.41 1.92
CA LEU A 141 -12.80 0.96 1.06
C LEU A 141 -11.52 1.22 1.86
N GLU A 142 -11.62 1.80 3.06
CA GLU A 142 -10.46 2.02 3.95
C GLU A 142 -9.75 0.71 4.30
N ARG A 143 -10.50 -0.39 4.49
CA ARG A 143 -9.90 -1.72 4.72
C ARG A 143 -9.24 -2.28 3.47
N THR A 144 -9.86 -2.12 2.30
CA THR A 144 -9.26 -2.53 1.02
C THR A 144 -7.92 -1.82 0.81
N VAL A 145 -7.90 -0.50 0.97
CA VAL A 145 -6.69 0.32 0.84
C VAL A 145 -5.60 -0.08 1.84
N LEU A 146 -5.97 -0.36 3.10
CA LEU A 146 -5.03 -0.86 4.10
C LEU A 146 -4.40 -2.20 3.69
N LEU A 147 -5.21 -3.13 3.18
CA LEU A 147 -4.75 -4.44 2.71
C LEU A 147 -3.89 -4.33 1.45
N GLU A 148 -4.21 -3.43 0.53
CA GLU A 148 -3.36 -3.13 -0.64
C GLU A 148 -2.00 -2.57 -0.22
N ALA A 149 -1.97 -1.66 0.76
CA ALA A 149 -0.74 -1.15 1.35
C ALA A 149 0.13 -2.27 1.94
N LEU A 150 -0.49 -3.19 2.70
CA LEU A 150 0.20 -4.36 3.25
C LEU A 150 0.72 -5.30 2.14
N GLY A 151 -0.05 -5.47 1.05
CA GLY A 151 0.36 -6.24 -0.12
C GLY A 151 1.56 -5.62 -0.84
N TYR A 152 1.56 -4.31 -1.06
CA TYR A 152 2.72 -3.61 -1.63
C TYR A 152 3.98 -3.74 -0.76
N ALA A 153 3.79 -3.70 0.56
CA ALA A 153 4.88 -3.88 1.52
C ALA A 153 5.34 -5.34 1.68
N GLY A 154 4.66 -6.29 1.03
CA GLY A 154 4.98 -7.71 1.12
C GLY A 154 4.51 -8.38 2.41
N ALA A 155 3.78 -7.69 3.28
CA ALA A 155 3.19 -8.27 4.49
C ALA A 155 2.01 -9.21 4.17
N LEU A 156 1.38 -9.03 3.00
CA LEU A 156 0.45 -10.00 2.42
C LEU A 156 1.09 -10.58 1.16
N PRO A 157 1.93 -11.61 1.29
CA PRO A 157 2.55 -12.25 0.12
C PRO A 157 1.48 -12.88 -0.76
N ALA A 158 1.76 -13.00 -2.06
CA ALA A 158 0.93 -13.77 -2.96
C ALA A 158 1.85 -14.67 -3.79
N ASP A 159 1.70 -15.98 -3.67
CA ASP A 159 2.61 -16.93 -4.30
C ASP A 159 2.74 -16.70 -5.81
N GLY A 160 3.98 -16.64 -6.31
CA GLY A 160 4.29 -16.31 -7.71
C GLY A 160 4.15 -14.82 -8.10
N TYR A 161 3.74 -13.94 -7.18
CA TYR A 161 3.55 -12.51 -7.44
C TYR A 161 4.40 -11.65 -6.48
N PRO A 162 5.57 -11.16 -6.93
CA PRO A 162 6.45 -10.34 -6.09
C PRO A 162 5.78 -9.03 -5.65
N SER A 163 6.13 -8.55 -4.46
CA SER A 163 5.70 -7.24 -3.96
C SER A 163 6.74 -6.16 -4.23
N TYR A 164 6.32 -4.89 -4.12
CA TYR A 164 7.23 -3.75 -4.25
C TYR A 164 8.22 -3.61 -3.10
N ALA A 165 8.15 -4.47 -2.07
CA ALA A 165 9.15 -4.55 -1.01
C ALA A 165 10.34 -5.47 -1.35
N THR A 166 10.28 -6.20 -2.46
CA THR A 166 11.37 -7.08 -2.92
C THR A 166 11.93 -6.63 -4.24
N GLU A 167 11.06 -6.26 -5.19
CA GLU A 167 11.47 -5.82 -6.52
C GLU A 167 10.43 -4.90 -7.14
N PHE A 168 10.84 -4.17 -8.18
CA PHE A 168 9.93 -3.31 -8.91
C PHE A 168 9.23 -4.08 -10.03
N VAL A 169 7.90 -4.10 -9.98
CA VAL A 169 7.06 -4.64 -11.05
C VAL A 169 6.54 -3.47 -11.89
N SER A 170 6.82 -3.49 -13.20
CA SER A 170 6.34 -2.41 -14.08
C SER A 170 4.82 -2.33 -14.11
N TYR A 171 4.28 -1.14 -14.39
CA TYR A 171 2.84 -0.94 -14.54
C TYR A 171 2.22 -1.89 -15.58
N ASP A 172 2.89 -2.06 -16.73
CA ASP A 172 2.40 -2.96 -17.76
C ASP A 172 2.32 -4.39 -17.22
N ASP A 173 3.41 -4.90 -16.63
CA ASP A 173 3.46 -6.25 -16.08
C ASP A 173 2.44 -6.47 -14.95
N ALA A 174 2.39 -5.57 -13.96
CA ALA A 174 1.47 -5.64 -12.83
C ALA A 174 -0.01 -5.64 -13.25
N ASN A 175 -0.36 -4.95 -14.35
CA ASN A 175 -1.75 -4.86 -14.83
C ASN A 175 -2.09 -5.85 -15.94
N MET A 176 -1.10 -6.44 -16.62
CA MET A 176 -1.30 -7.59 -17.49
C MET A 176 -1.55 -8.87 -16.68
N ARG A 177 -0.88 -9.01 -15.53
CA ARG A 177 -1.16 -10.07 -14.56
C ARG A 177 -2.53 -9.83 -13.96
N MET A 178 -3.53 -10.49 -14.55
CA MET A 178 -4.92 -10.41 -14.10
C MET A 178 -5.42 -11.76 -13.59
N PRO A 179 -6.07 -11.79 -12.41
CA PRO A 179 -6.77 -12.98 -11.97
C PRO A 179 -7.92 -13.29 -12.93
N SER A 180 -8.23 -14.59 -13.09
CA SER A 180 -9.34 -15.03 -13.94
C SER A 180 -10.69 -14.57 -13.37
N GLN A 181 -10.80 -14.46 -12.06
CA GLN A 181 -12.02 -14.03 -11.36
C GLN A 181 -12.21 -12.52 -11.46
N PHE A 182 -13.38 -12.10 -11.97
CA PHE A 182 -13.70 -10.68 -12.20
C PHE A 182 -13.60 -9.83 -10.92
N TYR A 183 -14.14 -10.29 -9.79
CA TYR A 183 -14.15 -9.55 -8.53
C TYR A 183 -12.75 -9.31 -7.93
N LYS A 184 -11.74 -10.10 -8.30
CA LYS A 184 -10.36 -9.87 -7.87
C LYS A 184 -9.68 -8.76 -8.68
N LYS A 185 -10.19 -8.42 -9.88
CA LYS A 185 -9.62 -7.38 -10.76
C LYS A 185 -9.81 -5.97 -10.23
N GLU A 186 -10.70 -5.78 -9.26
CA GLU A 186 -10.91 -4.50 -8.57
C GLU A 186 -9.84 -4.21 -7.51
N TRP A 187 -9.03 -5.20 -7.14
CA TRP A 187 -7.95 -5.06 -6.17
C TRP A 187 -6.62 -4.76 -6.86
N ALA A 188 -5.77 -4.01 -6.18
CA ALA A 188 -4.43 -3.71 -6.67
C ALA A 188 -3.51 -4.95 -6.68
N TYR A 189 -2.47 -4.87 -7.51
CA TYR A 189 -1.37 -5.85 -7.49
C TYR A 189 -0.50 -5.58 -6.24
N PRO A 190 0.07 -6.56 -5.53
CA PRO A 190 -0.05 -8.00 -5.74
C PRO A 190 -1.25 -8.62 -5.00
N VAL A 191 -1.86 -7.89 -4.05
CA VAL A 191 -2.86 -8.46 -3.13
C VAL A 191 -4.06 -9.06 -3.86
N ARG A 192 -4.38 -8.63 -5.08
CA ARG A 192 -5.40 -9.26 -5.94
C ARG A 192 -5.21 -10.77 -6.14
N PHE A 193 -4.01 -11.30 -5.93
CA PHE A 193 -3.68 -12.71 -6.06
C PHE A 193 -3.68 -13.48 -4.72
N TRP A 194 -3.77 -12.78 -3.60
CA TRP A 194 -3.74 -13.37 -2.26
C TRP A 194 -4.90 -14.35 -2.03
N THR A 195 -4.62 -15.38 -1.25
CA THR A 195 -5.53 -16.39 -0.71
C THR A 195 -5.16 -16.72 0.74
N GLY A 196 -6.05 -17.38 1.47
CA GLY A 196 -5.82 -17.78 2.86
C GLY A 196 -4.55 -18.61 3.07
N VAL A 197 -4.13 -19.41 2.06
CA VAL A 197 -2.87 -20.17 2.08
C VAL A 197 -1.66 -19.26 2.22
N ASP A 198 -1.68 -18.07 1.64
CA ASP A 198 -0.54 -17.14 1.65
C ASP A 198 -0.33 -16.51 3.04
N GLY A 199 -1.40 -16.35 3.82
CA GLY A 199 -1.33 -15.84 5.18
C GLY A 199 -0.77 -14.41 5.29
N VAL A 200 0.07 -14.19 6.30
CA VAL A 200 0.68 -12.88 6.61
C VAL A 200 2.15 -13.06 6.98
N ASP A 201 3.02 -12.24 6.40
CA ASP A 201 4.44 -12.18 6.74
C ASP A 201 4.71 -11.07 7.75
N SER A 202 4.87 -11.45 9.01
CA SER A 202 5.13 -10.49 10.10
C SER A 202 6.49 -9.80 10.01
N ALA A 203 7.48 -10.36 9.30
CA ALA A 203 8.79 -9.72 9.13
C ALA A 203 8.73 -8.48 8.22
N ARG A 204 7.63 -8.31 7.49
CA ARG A 204 7.38 -7.19 6.56
C ARG A 204 6.47 -6.11 7.13
N LEU A 205 5.97 -6.29 8.35
CA LEU A 205 5.14 -5.31 9.03
C LEU A 205 5.98 -4.12 9.54
N PRO A 206 5.40 -2.92 9.63
CA PRO A 206 6.08 -1.78 10.23
C PRO A 206 6.36 -2.07 11.71
N THR A 207 7.61 -1.92 12.15
CA THR A 207 8.04 -2.15 13.54
C THR A 207 8.03 -0.85 14.33
N GLY A 208 8.26 0.29 13.68
CA GLY A 208 8.39 1.58 14.37
C GLY A 208 9.62 1.65 15.28
N GLU A 209 10.55 0.70 15.11
CA GLU A 209 11.82 0.56 15.82
C GLU A 209 13.00 1.02 14.95
#